data_AF-A0A0B1S651-F1
#
_entry.id   AF-A0A0B1S651-F1
#
_cell.length_a   1.000
_cell.length_b   1.000
_cell.length_c   1.000
_cell.angle_alpha   90.00
_cell.angle_beta   90.00
_cell.angle_gamma   90.00
#
_symmetry.space_group_name_H-M   'P 1'
#
loop_
_entity.id
_entity.type
_entity.pdbx_description
1 polymer ?
#
loop_
_entity_poly.entity_id
_entity_poly.type
_entity_poly.pdbx_seq_one_letter_code
_entity_poly.pdbx_strand_id
1 'polypeptide(L)' 'MAAEAFKKHEVVPDVLATAPSKTAKAVYDSGVEASLGNVLTPTQVKSPPKLTWDTEPGALYTVILT' A
#
# COMPACT_ATOMS: atom_id res chain seq x y z
N MET A 1 -1.54 12.22 -6.78
CA MET A 1 -0.77 11.83 -5.59
C MET A 1 -0.37 10.35 -5.59
N ALA A 2 -1.28 9.38 -5.44
CA ALA A 2 -0.91 7.94 -5.44
C ALA A 2 -0.29 7.50 -6.78
N ALA A 3 -0.93 7.85 -7.89
CA ALA A 3 -0.44 7.48 -9.22
C ALA A 3 0.95 8.05 -9.55
N GLU A 4 1.26 9.25 -9.05
CA GLU A 4 2.57 9.88 -9.23
C GLU A 4 3.65 9.16 -8.42
N ALA A 5 3.34 8.77 -7.18
CA ALA A 5 4.27 8.00 -6.36
C ALA A 5 4.58 6.62 -6.97
N PHE A 6 3.56 5.91 -7.48
CA PHE A 6 3.75 4.61 -8.12
C PHE A 6 4.62 4.68 -9.38
N LYS A 7 4.52 5.76 -10.16
CA LYS A 7 5.41 6.01 -11.30
C LYS A 7 6.80 6.45 -10.86
N LYS A 8 6.89 7.33 -9.86
CA LYS A 8 8.16 7.86 -9.33
C LYS A 8 9.05 6.74 -8.77
N HIS A 9 8.45 5.74 -8.14
CA HIS A 9 9.14 4.59 -7.58
C HIS A 9 9.16 3.37 -8.51
N GLU A 10 8.83 3.56 -9.80
CA GLU A 10 8.87 2.54 -10.87
C GLU A 10 8.02 1.27 -10.63
N VAL A 11 7.19 1.26 -9.57
CA VAL A 11 6.16 0.24 -9.34
C VAL A 11 5.26 0.09 -10.58
N VAL A 12 5.03 1.20 -11.28
CA VAL A 12 4.59 1.20 -12.68
C VAL A 12 5.80 1.56 -13.54
N PRO A 13 6.26 0.70 -14.46
CA PRO A 13 5.58 -0.51 -14.97
C PRO A 13 5.97 -1.84 -14.30
N ASP A 14 6.92 -1.86 -13.36
CA ASP A 14 7.61 -3.11 -12.96
C ASP A 14 6.71 -4.15 -12.28
N VAL A 15 5.74 -3.71 -11.48
CA VAL A 15 4.81 -4.58 -10.75
C VAL A 15 3.40 -4.48 -11.30
N LEU A 16 2.97 -3.27 -11.69
CA LEU A 16 1.64 -3.00 -12.22
C LEU A 16 1.72 -2.24 -13.54
N ALA A 17 0.88 -2.60 -14.51
CA ALA A 17 0.79 -1.87 -15.77
C ALA A 17 0.13 -0.48 -15.62
N THR A 18 -0.67 -0.26 -14.58
CA THR A 18 -1.41 0.98 -14.37
C THR A 18 -1.50 1.30 -12.88
N ALA A 19 -1.33 2.58 -12.55
CA ALA A 19 -1.36 3.01 -11.16
C ALA A 19 -2.80 3.03 -10.62
N PRO A 20 -3.00 2.72 -9.32
CA PRO A 20 -4.32 2.73 -8.72
C PRO A 20 -4.87 4.14 -8.54
N SER A 21 -6.20 4.27 -8.59
CA SER A 21 -6.90 5.54 -8.34
C SER A 21 -7.10 5.85 -6.86
N LYS A 22 -7.11 4.82 -6.00
CA LYS A 22 -7.30 4.92 -4.55
C LYS A 22 -6.15 4.25 -3.81
N THR A 23 -5.92 4.67 -2.58
CA THR A 23 -4.89 4.12 -1.70
C THR A 23 -5.50 3.25 -0.61
N ALA A 24 -4.86 2.13 -0.29
CA ALA A 24 -5.12 1.42 0.95
C ALA A 24 -4.21 1.98 2.06
N LYS A 25 -4.79 2.26 3.22
CA LYS A 25 -4.04 2.67 4.41
C LYS A 25 -3.46 1.44 5.07
N ALA A 26 -2.16 1.43 5.35
CA ALA A 26 -1.47 0.31 5.99
C ALA A 26 -0.71 0.79 7.23
N VAL A 27 -1.25 0.48 8.41
CA VAL A 27 -0.70 0.91 9.70
C VAL A 27 -0.15 -0.29 10.46
N TYR A 28 1.13 -0.22 10.82
CA TYR A 28 1.80 -1.25 11.61
C TYR A 28 1.57 -1.01 13.10
N ASP A 29 1.59 -2.08 13.91
CA ASP A 29 1.42 -1.98 15.36
C ASP A 29 2.54 -1.19 16.05
N SER A 30 3.67 -0.97 15.37
CA SER A 30 4.74 -0.06 15.81
C SER A 30 4.36 1.43 15.73
N GLY A 31 3.18 1.75 15.20
CA GLY A 31 2.66 3.11 15.05
C GLY A 31 3.06 3.81 13.75
N VAL A 32 3.85 3.16 12.90
CA VAL A 32 4.23 3.70 11.58
C VAL A 32 3.22 3.29 10.50
N GLU A 33 3.13 4.10 9.46
CA GLU A 33 2.30 3.86 8.29
C GLU A 33 3.18 3.69 7.05
N ALA A 34 2.84 2.73 6.18
CA ALA A 34 3.38 2.70 4.83
C ALA A 34 2.67 3.76 3.98
N SER A 35 3.42 4.78 3.60
CA SER A 35 2.93 5.99 2.93
C SER A 35 3.77 6.27 1.68
N LEU A 36 3.31 5.72 0.55
CA LEU A 36 3.72 6.06 -0.81
C LEU A 36 5.24 6.23 -1.03
N GLY A 37 6.04 5.30 -0.50
CA GLY A 37 7.51 5.27 -0.71
C GLY A 37 8.34 5.81 0.45
N ASN A 38 7.75 6.06 1.62
CA ASN A 38 8.53 6.30 2.84
C ASN A 38 9.38 5.08 3.22
N VAL A 39 10.53 5.35 3.84
CA VAL A 39 11.46 4.30 4.27
C VAL A 39 11.08 3.85 5.68
N LEU A 40 10.84 2.55 5.83
CA LEU A 40 10.58 1.88 7.10
C LEU A 40 11.68 0.85 7.39
N THR A 41 11.93 0.57 8.67
CA THR A 41 12.92 -0.44 9.07
C THR A 41 12.30 -1.83 9.21
N PRO A 42 13.06 -2.92 9.02
CA PRO A 42 12.56 -4.28 9.23
C PRO A 42 11.94 -4.52 10.62
N THR A 43 12.45 -3.84 11.65
CA THR A 43 11.90 -3.91 13.01
C THR A 43 10.53 -3.24 13.15
N GLN A 44 10.27 -2.18 12.39
CA GLN A 44 8.99 -1.48 12.40
C GLN A 44 7.89 -2.28 11.69
N VAL A 45 8.25 -3.04 10.65
CA VAL A 45 7.32 -3.79 9.80
C VAL A 45 7.31 -5.29 10.07
N LYS A 46 7.77 -5.71 11.26
CA LYS A 46 7.88 -7.12 11.65
C LYS A 46 6.54 -7.87 11.62
N SER A 47 5.46 -7.21 12.05
CA SER A 47 4.12 -7.78 12.09
C SER A 47 3.28 -7.29 10.91
N PRO A 48 2.29 -8.05 10.44
CA PRO A 48 1.38 -7.59 9.40
C PRO A 48 0.67 -6.28 9.78
N PRO A 49 0.47 -5.34 8.83
CA PRO A 49 -0.23 -4.10 9.11
C PRO A 49 -1.75 -4.30 9.17
N LYS A 50 -2.43 -3.39 9.85
CA LYS A 50 -3.87 -3.19 9.75
C LYS A 50 -4.15 -2.39 8.49
N LEU A 51 -5.01 -2.95 7.63
CA LEU A 51 -5.35 -2.34 6.36
C LEU A 51 -6.74 -1.71 6.40
N THR A 52 -6.91 -0.57 5.74
CA THR A 52 -8.20 0.11 5.61
C THR A 52 -8.30 0.74 4.23
N TRP A 53 -9.38 0.45 3.50
CA TRP A 53 -9.68 1.04 2.20
C TRP A 53 -11.20 1.07 1.98
N ASP A 54 -11.65 1.81 0.97
CA ASP A 54 -13.08 1.87 0.60
C ASP A 54 -13.56 0.52 0.08
N THR A 55 -14.64 -0.01 0.67
CA THR A 55 -15.24 -1.30 0.28
C THR A 55 -16.70 -1.13 -0.11
N GLU A 56 -17.17 -2.04 -0.96
CA GLU A 56 -18.55 -2.12 -1.42
C GLU A 56 -19.23 -3.36 -0.82
N PRO A 57 -20.49 -3.25 -0.37
CA PRO A 57 -21.22 -4.39 0.19
C PRO A 57 -21.32 -5.55 -0.81
N GLY A 58 -20.96 -6.76 -0.37
CA GLY A 58 -21.03 -7.97 -1.19
C GLY A 58 -19.86 -8.17 -2.16
N ALA A 59 -18.94 -7.22 -2.26
CA ALA A 59 -17.72 -7.39 -3.03
C ALA A 59 -16.66 -8.18 -2.24
N LEU A 60 -15.90 -9.02 -2.95
CA LEU A 60 -14.71 -9.68 -2.41
C LEU A 60 -13.47 -8.95 -2.91
N TYR A 61 -12.49 -8.79 -2.01
CA TYR A 61 -11.25 -8.07 -2.29
C TYR A 61 -10.05 -9.00 -2.08
N THR A 62 -9.00 -8.77 -2.85
CA THR A 62 -7.72 -9.47 -2.71
C THR A 62 -6.64 -8.47 -2.32
N VAL A 63 -5.79 -8.87 -1.39
CA VAL A 63 -4.63 -8.09 -0.94
C VAL A 63 -3.36 -8.83 -1.32
N ILE A 64 -2.39 -8.11 -1.88
CA ILE A 64 -1.07 -8.61 -2.20
C ILE A 64 -0.04 -7.62 -1.61
N LEU A 65 0.97 -8.17 -0.95
CA LEU A 65 2.18 -7.46 -0.52
C LEU A 65 3.36 -8.20 -1.15
N THR A 66 4.17 -7.51 -1.94
CA THR A 66 5.33 -8.05 -2.65
C THR A 66 6.54 -7.15 -2.50
#